data_AF-X1CNH8-F1
#
_entry.id   AF-X1CNH8-F1
#
_cell.length_a   1.000
_cell.length_b   1.000
_cell.length_c   1.000
_cell.angle_alpha   90.00
_cell.angle_beta   90.00
_cell.angle_gamma   90.00
#
_symmetry.space_group_name_H-M   'P 1'
#
loop_
_entity.id
_entity.type
_entity.pdbx_description
1 polymer ?
#
loop_
_entity_poly.entity_id
_entity_poly.type
_entity_poly.pdbx_seq_one_letter_code
_entity_poly.pdbx_strand_id
1 'polypeptide(L)'
;MKSINKLRKRKGVSPVIATVIIVAVTITVAVAVAYWMSGIAGQYTQFEKVEIQSAECNFIPESTEIPVVPKAHWVIVIDLKNSGTKTATLNDVFINDKKATLATAAPGAEDIGISASIGTSGTTSTPLPIESGATGIVTVYI
;
A
#
# COMPACT_ATOMS: atom_id res chain seq x y z
N MET A 1 -4.67 -68.47 -47.24
CA MET A 1 -5.42 -67.21 -47.03
C MET A 1 -4.54 -66.28 -46.20
N LYS A 2 -3.91 -65.26 -46.81
CA LYS A 2 -2.90 -64.41 -46.14
C LYS A 2 -3.48 -62.99 -46.01
N SER A 3 -3.81 -62.59 -44.79
CA SER A 3 -4.32 -61.25 -44.50
C SER A 3 -3.16 -60.25 -44.54
N ILE A 4 -3.20 -59.32 -45.49
CA ILE A 4 -2.23 -58.22 -45.61
C ILE A 4 -2.69 -57.11 -44.65
N ASN A 5 -2.03 -57.02 -43.50
CA ASN A 5 -2.21 -55.91 -42.56
C ASN A 5 -1.73 -54.61 -43.21
N LYS A 6 -2.68 -53.81 -43.67
CA LYS A 6 -2.47 -52.47 -44.22
C LYS A 6 -2.02 -51.54 -43.09
N LEU A 7 -0.71 -51.43 -42.88
CA LEU A 7 -0.13 -50.36 -42.05
C LEU A 7 -0.62 -49.02 -42.62
N ARG A 8 -1.59 -48.42 -41.93
CA ARG A 8 -2.21 -47.14 -42.27
C ARG A 8 -1.10 -46.07 -42.29
N LYS A 9 -0.60 -45.73 -43.48
CA LYS A 9 0.35 -44.62 -43.68
C LYS A 9 -0.27 -43.35 -43.09
N ARG A 10 0.16 -42.95 -41.89
CA ARG A 10 -0.20 -41.66 -41.30
C ARG A 10 0.47 -40.60 -42.18
N LYS A 11 -0.33 -39.88 -42.97
CA LYS A 11 0.18 -38.73 -43.74
C LYS A 11 0.60 -37.67 -42.71
N GLY A 12 1.90 -37.38 -42.65
CA GLY A 12 2.45 -36.33 -41.79
C GLY A 12 2.09 -34.95 -42.32
N VAL A 13 2.14 -33.95 -41.43
CA VAL A 13 2.09 -32.54 -41.83
C VAL A 13 3.26 -32.26 -42.79
N SER A 14 3.03 -31.50 -43.86
CA SER A 14 4.10 -31.14 -44.80
C SER A 14 5.27 -30.53 -44.03
N PRO A 15 6.53 -30.87 -44.36
CA PRO A 15 7.69 -30.31 -43.68
C PRO A 15 7.68 -28.77 -43.60
N VAL A 16 7.18 -28.10 -44.63
CA VAL A 16 7.06 -26.63 -44.69
C VAL A 16 5.94 -26.11 -43.79
N ILE A 17 4.83 -26.84 -43.71
CA ILE A 17 3.69 -26.42 -42.88
C ILE A 17 4.03 -26.63 -41.39
N ALA A 18 4.80 -27.68 -41.09
CA ALA A 18 5.26 -27.95 -39.74
C ALA A 18 6.15 -26.81 -39.19
N THR A 19 7.07 -26.27 -40.01
CA THR A 19 7.93 -25.16 -39.57
C THR A 19 7.14 -23.89 -39.34
N VAL A 20 6.17 -23.57 -40.19
CA VAL A 20 5.31 -22.39 -40.01
C VAL A 20 4.51 -22.46 -38.71
N ILE A 21 3.91 -23.61 -38.40
CA ILE A 21 3.15 -23.81 -37.16
C ILE A 21 4.09 -23.68 -35.94
N ILE A 22 5.27 -24.31 -35.99
CA ILE A 22 6.22 -24.24 -34.89
C ILE A 22 6.68 -22.79 -34.66
N VAL A 23 7.07 -22.07 -35.71
CA VAL A 23 7.52 -20.68 -35.59
C VAL A 23 6.40 -19.79 -35.07
N ALA A 24 5.18 -19.93 -35.59
CA ALA A 24 4.02 -19.16 -35.14
C ALA A 24 3.74 -19.38 -33.64
N VAL A 25 3.64 -20.64 -33.21
CA VAL A 25 3.39 -20.95 -31.79
C VAL A 25 4.55 -20.48 -30.91
N THR A 26 5.79 -20.67 -31.36
CA THR A 26 6.98 -20.28 -30.59
C THR A 26 6.99 -18.78 -30.32
N ILE A 27 6.71 -17.95 -31.33
CA ILE A 27 6.65 -16.49 -31.16
C ILE A 27 5.50 -16.11 -30.22
N THR A 28 4.32 -16.72 -30.39
CA THR A 28 3.16 -16.41 -29.54
C THR A 28 3.42 -16.72 -28.06
N VAL A 29 4.02 -17.87 -27.76
CA VAL A 29 4.34 -18.26 -26.38
C VAL A 29 5.45 -17.37 -25.82
N ALA A 30 6.47 -17.04 -26.61
CA ALA A 30 7.55 -16.15 -26.18
C ALA A 30 7.02 -14.78 -25.74
N VAL A 31 6.12 -14.17 -26.52
CA VAL A 31 5.48 -12.90 -26.19
C VAL A 31 4.58 -13.02 -24.97
N ALA A 32 3.79 -14.10 -24.87
CA ALA A 32 2.93 -14.34 -23.71
C ALA A 32 3.73 -14.45 -22.40
N VAL A 33 4.83 -15.20 -22.41
CA VAL A 33 5.71 -15.33 -21.23
C VAL A 33 6.40 -14.01 -20.91
N ALA A 34 6.87 -13.25 -21.91
CA ALA A 34 7.48 -11.94 -21.68
C ALA A 34 6.51 -10.97 -20.99
N TYR A 35 5.27 -10.86 -21.46
CA TYR A 35 4.27 -10.03 -20.80
C TYR A 35 3.88 -10.54 -19.42
N TRP A 36 3.79 -11.85 -19.23
CA TRP A 36 3.50 -12.44 -17.93
C TRP A 36 4.61 -12.16 -16.91
N MET A 37 5.87 -12.33 -17.29
CA MET A 37 7.03 -12.03 -16.45
C MET A 37 7.14 -10.53 -16.14
N SER A 38 6.84 -9.67 -17.11
CA SER A 38 6.77 -8.22 -16.89
C SER A 38 5.64 -7.83 -15.93
N GLY A 39 4.47 -8.46 -16.05
CA GLY A 39 3.33 -8.23 -15.14
C GLY A 39 3.65 -8.63 -13.70
N ILE A 40 4.33 -9.77 -13.51
CA ILE A 40 4.83 -10.23 -12.21
C ILE A 40 5.83 -9.22 -11.64
N ALA A 41 6.82 -8.80 -12.44
CA ALA A 41 7.82 -7.83 -12.00
C ALA A 41 7.19 -6.50 -11.58
N GLY A 42 6.16 -6.03 -12.29
CA GLY A 42 5.44 -4.80 -11.93
C GLY A 42 4.73 -4.87 -10.58
N GLN A 43 4.20 -6.04 -10.19
CA GLN A 43 3.55 -6.21 -8.88
C GLN A 43 4.55 -6.27 -7.74
N TYR A 44 5.69 -6.94 -7.93
CA TYR A 44 6.69 -7.12 -6.87
C TYR A 44 7.68 -5.96 -6.72
N THR A 45 7.75 -5.05 -7.69
CA THR A 45 8.55 -3.81 -7.58
C THR A 45 7.77 -2.65 -6.96
N GLN A 46 6.45 -2.82 -6.77
CA GLN A 46 5.62 -1.91 -6.01
C GLN A 46 5.69 -2.26 -4.52
N PHE A 47 6.08 -1.29 -3.69
CA PHE A 47 6.15 -1.47 -2.25
C PHE A 47 5.64 -0.22 -1.51
N GLU A 48 5.03 -0.45 -0.36
CA GLU A 48 4.61 0.59 0.57
C GLU A 48 5.72 0.79 1.59
N LYS A 49 6.25 2.02 1.68
CA LYS A 49 7.30 2.36 2.65
C LYS A 49 7.02 3.73 3.23
N VAL A 50 6.73 3.77 4.52
CA VAL A 50 6.50 5.02 5.25
C VAL A 50 7.70 5.25 6.16
N GLU A 51 8.26 6.44 6.08
CA GLU A 51 9.36 6.92 6.90
C GLU A 51 8.90 8.06 7.79
N ILE A 52 9.44 8.12 9.00
CA ILE A 52 9.23 9.25 9.91
C ILE A 52 10.30 10.30 9.56
N GLN A 53 9.86 11.47 9.07
CA GLN A 53 10.76 12.59 8.77
C GLN A 53 11.10 13.40 10.02
N SER A 54 10.10 13.62 10.85
CA SER A 54 10.22 14.35 12.10
C SER A 54 9.24 13.77 13.12
N ALA A 55 9.60 13.86 14.39
CA ALA A 55 8.69 13.60 15.49
C ALA A 55 9.01 14.60 16.61
N GLU A 56 8.06 15.47 16.90
CA GLU A 56 8.16 16.48 17.95
C GLU A 56 7.15 16.19 19.05
N CYS A 57 7.55 16.40 20.30
CA CYS A 57 6.70 16.22 21.46
C CYS A 57 6.75 17.48 22.31
N ASN A 58 5.62 18.16 22.41
CA ASN A 58 5.48 19.43 23.12
C ASN A 58 4.47 19.27 24.26
N PHE A 59 4.86 19.70 25.46
CA PHE A 59 3.96 19.79 26.59
C PHE A 59 3.19 21.12 26.52
N ILE A 60 1.88 21.05 26.50
CA ILE A 60 1.01 22.23 26.57
C ILE A 60 0.49 22.33 28.00
N PRO A 61 0.88 23.36 28.77
CA PRO A 61 0.34 23.58 30.11
C PRO A 61 -1.14 23.96 30.04
N GLU A 62 -1.84 23.73 31.13
CA GLU A 62 -3.24 24.14 31.28
C GLU A 62 -3.39 25.65 31.05
N SER A 63 -4.30 26.03 30.16
CA SER A 63 -4.64 27.42 29.88
C SER A 63 -6.11 27.67 30.19
N THR A 64 -6.38 28.64 31.05
CA THR A 64 -7.73 29.08 31.41
C THR A 64 -8.37 30.00 30.36
N GLU A 65 -7.64 30.37 29.30
CA GLU A 65 -8.10 31.35 28.30
C GLU A 65 -8.84 30.72 27.11
N ILE A 66 -8.68 29.42 26.85
CA ILE A 66 -9.37 28.72 25.74
C ILE A 66 -10.35 27.68 26.33
N PRO A 67 -11.67 27.88 26.20
CA PRO A 67 -12.69 27.10 26.92
C PRO A 67 -12.83 25.63 26.48
N VAL A 68 -12.04 25.16 25.50
CA VAL A 68 -12.17 23.83 24.91
C VAL A 68 -11.11 22.84 25.43
N VAL A 69 -9.99 23.28 26.02
CA VAL A 69 -8.93 22.37 26.48
C VAL A 69 -8.42 22.76 27.88
N PRO A 70 -9.14 22.37 28.95
CA PRO A 70 -8.88 22.87 30.31
C PRO A 70 -7.81 22.07 31.07
N LYS A 71 -7.00 21.22 30.44
CA LYS A 71 -5.98 20.41 31.14
C LYS A 71 -4.65 20.39 30.38
N ALA A 72 -3.57 20.31 31.15
CA ALA A 72 -2.24 20.12 30.60
C ALA A 72 -2.13 18.76 29.89
N HIS A 73 -1.56 18.74 28.69
CA HIS A 73 -1.49 17.55 27.84
C HIS A 73 -0.22 17.56 26.98
N TRP A 74 0.15 16.40 26.46
CA TRP A 74 1.24 16.24 25.51
C TRP A 74 0.70 16.23 24.09
N VAL A 75 1.32 17.00 23.20
CA VAL A 75 1.06 16.97 21.76
C VAL A 75 2.27 16.38 21.06
N ILE A 76 2.05 15.25 20.40
CA ILE A 76 3.05 14.57 19.59
C ILE A 76 2.68 14.80 18.12
N VAL A 77 3.54 15.47 17.37
CA VAL A 77 3.38 15.71 15.94
C VAL A 77 4.41 14.86 15.21
N ILE A 78 3.95 14.04 14.27
CA ILE A 78 4.79 13.13 13.49
C ILE A 78 4.57 13.44 12.01
N ASP A 79 5.64 13.85 11.34
CA ASP A 79 5.66 14.00 9.89
C ASP A 79 6.08 12.68 9.25
N LEU A 80 5.21 12.14 8.41
CA LEU A 80 5.39 10.88 7.72
C LEU A 80 5.57 11.12 6.22
N LYS A 81 6.51 10.43 5.61
CA LYS A 81 6.71 10.42 4.16
C LYS A 81 6.49 9.02 3.62
N ASN A 82 5.65 8.88 2.60
CA ASN A 82 5.67 7.66 1.80
C ASN A 82 6.82 7.74 0.79
N SER A 83 7.92 7.03 1.08
CA SER A 83 9.07 6.85 0.19
C SER A 83 8.96 5.59 -0.68
N GLY A 84 7.86 4.85 -0.55
CA GLY A 84 7.51 3.73 -1.39
C GLY A 84 7.01 4.15 -2.78
N THR A 85 6.83 3.15 -3.64
CA THR A 85 6.31 3.30 -5.00
C THR A 85 4.80 3.09 -5.10
N LYS A 86 4.16 2.70 -3.99
CA LYS A 86 2.71 2.46 -3.88
C LYS A 86 2.13 3.27 -2.72
N THR A 87 0.86 3.66 -2.85
CA THR A 87 0.10 4.35 -1.80
C THR A 87 0.07 3.53 -0.52
N ALA A 88 0.54 4.09 0.58
CA ALA A 88 0.49 3.48 1.91
C ALA A 88 -0.79 3.92 2.63
N THR A 89 -1.37 3.05 3.44
CA THR A 89 -2.56 3.37 4.24
C THR A 89 -2.25 3.32 5.72
N LEU A 90 -2.46 4.44 6.41
CA LEU A 90 -2.34 4.52 7.86
C LEU A 90 -3.70 4.23 8.49
N ASN A 91 -3.78 3.11 9.21
CA ASN A 91 -5.03 2.64 9.80
C ASN A 91 -5.16 3.06 11.26
N ASP A 92 -4.13 2.77 12.05
CA ASP A 92 -4.15 2.92 13.50
C ASP A 92 -2.80 3.46 14.00
N VAL A 93 -2.84 4.18 15.11
CA VAL A 93 -1.66 4.70 15.82
C VAL A 93 -1.66 4.09 17.22
N PHE A 94 -0.50 3.65 17.68
CA PHE A 94 -0.31 3.06 19.01
C PHE A 94 0.77 3.81 19.75
N ILE A 95 0.52 4.10 21.03
CA ILE A 95 1.50 4.71 21.93
C ILE A 95 1.53 3.89 23.22
N ASN A 96 2.72 3.45 23.63
CA ASN A 96 2.92 2.61 24.82
C ASN A 96 1.92 1.43 24.88
N ASP A 97 1.81 0.69 23.77
CA ASP A 97 0.89 -0.45 23.58
C ASP A 97 -0.62 -0.15 23.67
N LYS A 98 -1.02 1.12 23.80
CA LYS A 98 -2.42 1.53 23.78
C LYS A 98 -2.77 2.17 22.44
N LYS A 99 -3.82 1.65 21.80
CA LYS A 99 -4.37 2.18 20.56
C LYS A 99 -4.92 3.60 20.77
N ALA A 100 -4.51 4.52 19.92
CA ALA A 100 -5.08 5.86 19.84
C ALA A 100 -6.47 5.80 19.20
N THR A 101 -7.44 6.48 19.80
CA THR A 101 -8.77 6.65 19.22
C THR A 101 -8.75 7.87 18.31
N LEU A 102 -9.36 7.79 17.14
CA LEU A 102 -9.48 8.96 16.29
C LEU A 102 -10.43 9.97 16.95
N ALA A 103 -9.91 11.13 17.34
CA ALA A 103 -10.74 12.23 17.82
C ALA A 103 -10.95 13.24 16.69
N THR A 104 -12.20 13.58 16.42
CA THR A 104 -12.56 14.62 15.43
C THR A 104 -12.36 16.05 15.97
N ALA A 105 -11.97 16.19 17.24
CA ALA A 105 -11.64 17.44 17.91
C ALA A 105 -10.47 17.19 18.87
N ALA A 106 -9.67 18.23 19.17
CA ALA A 106 -8.73 18.19 20.29
C ALA A 106 -9.47 17.78 21.57
N PRO A 107 -8.87 16.95 22.44
CA PRO A 107 -9.59 16.39 23.59
C PRO A 107 -10.18 17.51 24.46
N GLY A 108 -11.51 17.56 24.50
CA GLY A 108 -12.27 18.38 25.43
C GLY A 108 -12.42 17.66 26.76
N ALA A 109 -11.75 18.20 27.78
CA ALA A 109 -11.94 18.11 29.24
C ALA A 109 -12.21 16.76 29.97
N GLU A 110 -12.86 15.76 29.38
CA GLU A 110 -13.43 14.62 30.13
C GLU A 110 -12.70 13.28 29.87
N ASP A 111 -12.01 13.13 28.74
CA ASP A 111 -11.26 11.90 28.41
C ASP A 111 -9.76 12.21 28.27
N ILE A 112 -8.96 11.84 29.27
CA ILE A 112 -7.52 11.61 29.10
C ILE A 112 -7.36 10.26 28.38
N GLY A 113 -7.76 10.26 27.11
CA GLY A 113 -7.67 9.14 26.18
C GLY A 113 -6.65 9.48 25.10
N ILE A 114 -5.82 8.50 24.74
CA ILE A 114 -4.89 8.65 23.60
C ILE A 114 -5.74 8.94 22.37
N SER A 115 -5.64 10.17 21.86
CA SER A 115 -6.46 10.65 20.76
C SER A 115 -5.56 11.05 19.61
N ALA A 116 -5.71 10.42 18.44
CA ALA A 116 -4.94 10.79 17.25
C ALA A 116 -5.83 11.53 16.26
N SER A 117 -5.28 12.49 15.54
CA SER A 117 -5.81 12.99 14.27
C SER A 117 -4.80 12.62 13.19
N ILE A 118 -5.32 12.09 12.08
CA ILE A 118 -4.51 11.62 10.96
C ILE A 118 -4.92 12.43 9.73
N GLY A 119 -3.97 13.10 9.09
CA GLY A 119 -4.29 14.00 7.99
C GLY A 119 -3.19 14.27 6.97
N THR A 120 -3.60 14.80 5.84
CA THR A 120 -2.75 15.47 4.84
C THR A 120 -3.27 16.90 4.70
N SER A 121 -2.38 17.89 4.68
CA SER A 121 -2.66 19.34 4.60
C SER A 121 -4.15 19.73 4.55
N GLY A 122 -4.79 19.79 5.72
CA GLY A 122 -6.17 20.28 5.87
C GLY A 122 -7.30 19.25 5.85
N THR A 123 -7.04 17.94 5.79
CA THR A 123 -8.07 16.90 5.90
C THR A 123 -7.77 15.90 7.01
N THR A 124 -8.74 15.63 7.88
CA THR A 124 -8.67 14.54 8.87
C THR A 124 -9.48 13.36 8.35
N SER A 125 -8.83 12.22 8.11
CA SER A 125 -9.53 11.01 7.65
C SER A 125 -8.83 9.73 8.10
N THR A 126 -9.62 8.71 8.42
CA THR A 126 -9.15 7.34 8.65
C THR A 126 -9.95 6.37 7.77
N PRO A 127 -9.29 5.44 7.05
CA PRO A 127 -7.84 5.32 6.91
C PRO A 127 -7.25 6.51 6.14
N LEU A 128 -6.01 6.92 6.46
CA LEU A 128 -5.32 7.97 5.71
C LEU A 128 -4.47 7.34 4.60
N PRO A 129 -4.85 7.49 3.32
CA PRO A 129 -3.97 7.15 2.22
C PRO A 129 -2.88 8.23 2.06
N ILE A 130 -1.62 7.80 2.01
CA ILE A 130 -0.48 8.65 1.66
C ILE A 130 0.02 8.17 0.30
N GLU A 131 -0.19 8.96 -0.74
CA GLU A 131 0.29 8.65 -2.09
C GLU A 131 1.82 8.52 -2.14
N SER A 132 2.33 7.81 -3.14
CA SER A 132 3.77 7.67 -3.38
C SER A 132 4.42 9.05 -3.49
N GLY A 133 5.40 9.35 -2.64
CA GLY A 133 6.08 10.64 -2.61
C GLY A 133 5.28 11.77 -1.96
N ALA A 134 4.11 11.50 -1.35
CA ALA A 134 3.38 12.47 -0.54
C ALA A 134 3.84 12.44 0.94
N THR A 135 3.49 13.49 1.68
CA THR A 135 3.74 13.62 3.12
C THR A 135 2.38 13.65 3.85
N GLY A 136 2.27 12.90 4.94
CA GLY A 136 1.14 12.93 5.87
C GLY A 136 1.60 13.40 7.25
N ILE A 137 0.67 13.97 8.01
CA ILE A 137 0.91 14.44 9.37
C ILE A 137 -0.01 13.66 10.30
N VAL A 138 0.57 13.15 11.39
CA VAL A 138 -0.17 12.51 12.47
C VAL A 138 0.03 13.35 13.71
N THR A 139 -1.06 13.76 14.35
CA THR A 139 -1.00 14.46 15.63
C THR A 139 -1.66 13.60 16.69
N VAL A 140 -1.01 13.40 17.83
CA VAL A 140 -1.54 12.62 18.95
C VAL A 140 -1.55 13.47 20.21
N TYR A 141 -2.64 13.38 20.95
CA TYR A 141 -2.87 14.04 22.22
C TYR A 141 -2.93 12.99 23.35
N ILE A 142 -2.22 13.26 24.44
CA ILE A 142 -2.16 12.42 25.65
C ILE A 142 -2.33 13.27 26.90
#